data_AF-A0AAU8LWT4-F1
#
_entry.id   AF-A0AAU8LWT4-F1
#
_cell.length_a   1.000
_cell.length_b   1.000
_cell.length_c   1.000
_cell.angle_alpha   90.00
_cell.angle_beta   90.00
_cell.angle_gamma   90.00
#
_symmetry.space_group_name_H-M   'P 1'
#
loop_
_entity.id
_entity.type
_entity.pdbx_description
1 polymer ?
#
loop_
_entity_poly.entity_id
_entity_poly.type
_entity_poly.pdbx_seq_one_letter_code
_entity_poly.pdbx_strand_id
1 'polypeptide(L)'
;MSCFSASTWYARLRQAVTPAEADIGLQALRRRDTLDDQERTAFFDQLADHFKAKCAFPEEAVHGCSSEQYVRNIVEVLYESRKKDIPQ
;
A
#
# COMPACT_ATOMS: atom_id res chain seq x y z
N MET A 1 3.99 27.40 -3.68
CA MET A 1 4.23 26.64 -4.92
C MET A 1 3.90 25.19 -4.63
N SER A 2 2.87 24.69 -5.33
CA SER A 2 2.48 23.28 -5.53
C SER A 2 2.16 22.42 -4.32
N CYS A 3 0.93 22.55 -3.82
CA CYS A 3 0.21 21.45 -3.18
C CYS A 3 -0.01 20.36 -4.24
N PHE A 4 0.87 19.36 -4.32
CA PHE A 4 0.64 18.19 -5.18
C PHE A 4 -0.47 17.36 -4.53
N SER A 5 -1.69 17.60 -5.02
CA SER A 5 -2.92 16.95 -4.61
C SER A 5 -2.74 15.45 -4.39
N ALA A 6 -3.13 14.99 -3.20
CA ALA A 6 -3.22 13.59 -2.82
C ALA A 6 -3.90 12.71 -3.89
N SER A 7 -4.72 13.24 -4.80
CA SER A 7 -5.37 12.46 -5.87
C SER A 7 -4.44 11.84 -6.93
N THR A 8 -3.22 12.36 -7.15
CA THR A 8 -2.39 11.93 -8.30
C THR A 8 -1.65 10.61 -8.04
N TRP A 9 -1.24 10.36 -6.80
CA TRP A 9 -0.46 9.17 -6.46
C TRP A 9 -1.33 7.91 -6.43
N TYR A 10 -2.61 7.99 -6.00
CA TYR A 10 -3.54 6.84 -6.01
C TYR A 10 -3.71 6.27 -7.42
N ALA A 11 -3.85 7.16 -8.41
CA ALA A 11 -4.01 6.75 -9.81
C ALA A 11 -2.75 6.07 -10.34
N ARG A 12 -1.56 6.62 -10.03
CA ARG A 12 -0.26 6.06 -10.43
C ARG A 12 0.00 4.71 -9.78
N LEU A 13 -0.32 4.56 -8.49
CA LEU A 13 -0.17 3.31 -7.75
C LEU A 13 -0.99 2.19 -8.39
N ARG A 14 -2.26 2.46 -8.74
CA ARG A 14 -3.14 1.49 -9.42
C ARG A 14 -2.67 1.13 -10.83
N GLN A 15 -1.92 2.00 -11.50
CA GLN A 15 -1.33 1.71 -12.80
C GLN A 15 -0.01 0.92 -12.70
N ALA A 16 0.76 1.14 -11.63
CA ALA A 16 2.10 0.56 -11.46
C ALA A 16 2.10 -0.81 -10.76
N VAL A 17 1.06 -1.11 -9.98
CA VAL A 17 0.91 -2.37 -9.24
C VAL A 17 -0.02 -3.30 -9.99
N THR A 18 0.45 -4.52 -10.27
CA THR A 18 -0.36 -5.55 -10.91
C THR A 18 -1.36 -6.17 -9.93
N PRO A 19 -2.46 -6.78 -10.41
CA PRO A 19 -3.40 -7.50 -9.54
C PRO A 19 -2.74 -8.61 -8.72
N ALA A 20 -1.74 -9.30 -9.28
CA ALA A 20 -1.01 -10.35 -8.58
C ALA A 20 -0.16 -9.79 -7.42
N GLU A 21 0.49 -8.64 -7.62
CA GLU A 21 1.24 -7.96 -6.56
C GLU A 21 0.32 -7.42 -5.45
N ALA A 22 -0.84 -6.89 -5.83
CA ALA A 22 -1.86 -6.46 -4.88
C ALA A 22 -2.34 -7.65 -4.01
N ASP A 23 -2.54 -8.82 -4.65
CA ASP A 23 -2.95 -10.04 -3.96
C ASP A 23 -1.87 -10.57 -3.00
N ILE A 24 -0.59 -10.47 -3.36
CA ILE A 24 0.53 -10.80 -2.47
C ILE A 24 0.47 -9.92 -1.20
N GLY A 25 0.28 -8.61 -1.35
CA GLY A 25 0.11 -7.69 -0.22
C GLY A 25 -1.09 -8.05 0.67
N LEU A 26 -2.21 -8.42 0.07
CA LEU A 26 -3.40 -8.86 0.81
C LEU A 26 -3.17 -10.18 1.56
N GLN A 27 -2.52 -11.17 0.92
CA GLN A 27 -2.19 -12.44 1.55
C GLN A 27 -1.21 -12.26 2.71
N ALA A 28 -0.21 -11.40 2.55
CA ALA A 28 0.75 -11.04 3.59
C ALA A 28 0.03 -10.54 4.85
N LEU A 29 -0.89 -9.59 4.70
CA LEU A 29 -1.68 -9.05 5.80
C LEU A 29 -2.57 -10.11 6.47
N ARG A 30 -3.18 -11.01 5.69
CA ARG A 30 -4.01 -12.11 6.22
C ARG A 30 -3.24 -13.17 7.01
N ARG A 31 -1.96 -13.38 6.67
CA ARG A 31 -1.10 -14.40 7.29
C ARG A 31 -0.09 -13.82 8.27
N ARG A 32 -0.14 -12.53 8.57
CA ARG A 32 0.83 -11.87 9.45
C ARG A 32 0.95 -12.55 10.82
N ASP A 33 -0.14 -13.11 11.33
CA ASP A 33 -0.21 -13.75 12.65
C ASP A 33 0.36 -15.19 12.63
N THR A 34 0.77 -15.68 11.46
CA THR A 34 1.46 -16.97 11.30
C THR A 34 2.98 -16.80 11.13
N LEU A 35 3.49 -15.57 11.17
CA LEU A 35 4.91 -15.26 11.06
C LEU A 35 5.46 -14.90 12.44
N ASP A 36 6.70 -15.31 12.71
CA ASP A 36 7.41 -14.83 13.90
C ASP A 36 7.73 -13.33 13.77
N ASP A 37 7.91 -12.63 14.89
CA ASP A 37 8.05 -11.16 14.91
C ASP A 37 9.18 -10.63 14.00
N GLN A 38 10.33 -11.32 13.99
CA GLN A 38 11.47 -10.94 13.16
C GLN A 38 11.21 -11.19 11.67
N GLU A 39 10.61 -12.33 11.33
CA GLU A 39 10.28 -12.69 9.95
C GLU A 39 9.20 -11.77 9.39
N ARG A 40 8.20 -11.46 10.21
CA ARG A 40 7.14 -10.50 9.89
C ARG A 40 7.73 -9.14 9.52
N THR A 41 8.60 -8.61 10.38
CA THR A 41 9.24 -7.32 10.14
C THR A 41 10.04 -7.33 8.83
N ALA A 42 10.92 -8.32 8.65
CA ALA A 42 11.74 -8.43 7.45
C ALA A 42 10.91 -8.60 6.16
N PHE A 43 9.81 -9.35 6.22
CA PHE A 43 8.93 -9.55 5.07
C PHE A 43 8.17 -8.29 4.69
N PHE A 44 7.62 -7.57 5.68
CA PHE A 44 6.92 -6.32 5.42
C PHE A 44 7.88 -5.20 4.95
N ASP A 45 9.13 -5.19 5.41
CA ASP A 45 10.16 -4.28 4.89
C ASP A 45 10.41 -4.52 3.39
N GLN A 46 10.59 -5.78 2.99
CA GLN A 46 10.79 -6.14 1.57
C GLN A 46 9.58 -5.74 0.71
N LEU A 47 8.36 -5.99 1.19
CA LEU A 47 7.15 -5.58 0.49
C LEU A 47 7.04 -4.06 0.39
N ALA A 48 7.33 -3.35 1.48
CA ALA A 48 7.30 -1.89 1.49
C ALA A 48 8.28 -1.31 0.48
N ASP A 49 9.51 -1.84 0.42
CA ASP A 49 10.53 -1.39 -0.52
C ASP A 49 10.17 -1.71 -1.97
N HIS A 50 9.55 -2.87 -2.23
CA HIS A 50 9.00 -3.22 -3.56
C HIS A 50 7.95 -2.19 -4.03
N PHE A 51 7.02 -1.81 -3.16
CA PHE A 51 6.00 -0.81 -3.51
C PHE A 51 6.57 0.61 -3.63
N LYS A 52 7.49 1.01 -2.75
CA LYS A 52 8.19 2.31 -2.84
C LYS A 52 8.98 2.46 -4.14
N ALA A 53 9.60 1.39 -4.63
CA ALA A 53 10.32 1.39 -5.90
C ALA A 53 9.40 1.65 -7.12
N LYS A 54 8.11 1.34 -7.00
CA LYS A 54 7.12 1.51 -8.09
C LYS A 54 6.41 2.86 -8.05
N CYS A 55 6.19 3.41 -6.86
CA CYS A 55 5.48 4.67 -6.70
C CYS A 55 6.05 5.45 -5.53
N ALA A 56 6.50 6.68 -5.81
CA ALA A 56 6.86 7.61 -4.75
C ALA A 56 5.60 7.99 -3.96
N PHE A 57 5.57 7.61 -2.68
CA PHE A 57 4.55 8.06 -1.75
C PHE A 57 4.92 9.44 -1.20
N PRO A 58 3.96 10.34 -1.00
CA PRO A 58 4.23 11.61 -0.35
C PRO A 58 4.70 11.38 1.10
N GLU A 59 5.80 12.03 1.50
CA GLU A 59 6.43 11.84 2.82
C GLU A 59 5.45 12.04 3.97
N GLU A 60 4.55 13.02 3.86
CA GLU A 60 3.49 13.30 4.84
C GLU A 60 2.54 12.12 5.12
N ALA A 61 2.36 11.20 4.16
CA ALA A 61 1.49 10.03 4.33
C ALA A 61 2.22 8.80 4.89
N VAL A 62 3.56 8.81 4.87
CA VAL A 62 4.40 7.67 5.28
C VAL A 62 5.24 7.97 6.52
N HIS A 63 5.34 9.24 6.91
CA HIS A 63 6.11 9.65 8.07
C HIS A 63 5.57 9.00 9.36
N GLY A 64 6.41 8.19 10.00
CA GLY A 64 6.06 7.47 11.23
C GLY A 64 5.21 6.20 11.04
N CYS A 65 4.92 5.79 9.80
CA CYS A 65 4.27 4.51 9.54
C CYS A 65 5.30 3.36 9.58
N SER A 66 4.93 2.24 10.21
CA SER A 66 5.68 0.99 10.05
C SER A 66 5.53 0.46 8.63
N SER A 67 6.44 -0.41 8.20
CA SER A 67 6.36 -1.09 6.90
C SER A 67 5.07 -1.90 6.76
N GLU A 68 4.58 -2.51 7.85
CA GLU A 68 3.27 -3.19 7.86
C GLU A 68 2.13 -2.20 7.60
N GLN A 69 2.10 -1.06 8.31
CA GLN A 69 1.08 -0.04 8.12
C GLN A 69 1.14 0.56 6.71
N TYR A 70 2.35 0.72 6.17
CA TYR A 70 2.55 1.16 4.80
C TYR A 70 1.92 0.19 3.79
N VAL A 71 2.23 -1.10 3.88
CA VAL A 71 1.66 -2.13 3.01
C VAL A 71 0.14 -2.22 3.18
N ARG A 72 -0.37 -2.09 4.41
CA ARG A 72 -1.81 -2.00 4.66
C ARG A 72 -2.46 -0.85 3.90
N ASN A 73 -1.90 0.36 4.00
CA ASN A 73 -2.42 1.53 3.31
C ASN A 73 -2.44 1.32 1.80
N ILE A 74 -1.37 0.74 1.23
CA ILE A 74 -1.28 0.40 -0.19
C ILE A 74 -2.42 -0.53 -0.60
N VAL A 75 -2.60 -1.64 0.13
CA VAL A 75 -3.63 -2.63 -0.16
C VAL A 75 -5.01 -2.00 -0.04
N GLU A 76 -5.28 -1.23 1.01
CA GLU A 76 -6.54 -0.49 1.16
C GLU A 76 -6.81 0.38 -0.06
N VAL A 77 -5.83 1.16 -0.55
CA VAL A 77 -5.96 1.96 -1.77
C VAL A 77 -6.24 1.12 -3.03
N LEU A 78 -5.50 0.03 -3.21
CA LEU A 78 -5.62 -0.81 -4.40
C LEU A 78 -7.00 -1.49 -4.47
N TYR A 79 -7.55 -1.90 -3.33
CA TYR A 79 -8.84 -2.56 -3.22
C TYR A 79 -10.01 -1.62 -2.90
N GLU A 80 -9.75 -0.34 -2.62
CA GLU A 80 -10.78 0.67 -2.49
C GLU A 80 -11.44 0.89 -3.86
N SER A 81 -12.48 0.08 -4.08
CA SER A 81 -13.42 0.24 -5.18
C SER A 81 -13.98 1.64 -5.13
N ARG A 82 -14.24 2.27 -6.28
CA ARG A 82 -15.06 3.49 -6.37
C ARG A 82 -16.35 3.30 -5.56
N LYS A 83 -16.37 3.70 -4.29
CA LYS A 83 -17.57 3.70 -3.45
C LYS A 83 -18.48 4.89 -3.78
N LYS A 84 -18.37 5.45 -4.99
CA LYS A 84 -19.00 6.71 -5.42
C LYS A 84 -19.91 6.62 -6.65
N ASP A 85 -20.26 5.41 -7.08
CA ASP A 85 -21.25 5.18 -8.16
C ASP A 85 -22.39 4.25 -7.67
N ILE A 86 -22.86 4.42 -6.42
CA ILE A 86 -24.15 3.88 -5.97
C ILE A 86 -25.01 5.09 -5.57
N PRO A 87 -26.03 5.47 -6.36
CA PRO A 87 -27.03 6.40 -5.88
C PRO A 87 -27.79 5.73 -4.72
N GLN A 88 -27.81 6.40 -3.57
CA GLN A 88 -28.76 6.10 -2.49
C GLN A 88 -30.10 6.75 -2.83
#